data_AF-A0A7V4G1H7-F1
#
_entry.id   AF-A0A7V4G1H7-F1
#
_cell.length_a   1.000
_cell.length_b   1.000
_cell.length_c   1.000
_cell.angle_alpha   90.00
_cell.angle_beta   90.00
_cell.angle_gamma   90.00
#
_symmetry.space_group_name_H-M   'P 1'
#
loop_
_entity.id
_entity.type
_entity.pdbx_description
1 polymer ?
#
loop_
_entity_poly.entity_id
_entity_poly.type
_entity_poly.pdbx_seq_one_letter_code
_entity_poly.pdbx_strand_id
1 'polypeptide(L)'
;MRVRALGRGIGLRLLRRETHPPDLHAGGSFGGRRYPSQSSGTIVSPLARRRLPSASPHGIHQRIFVRNHSRGGCQALNGGGNRSSALTVRSLLSESAGLRLVLLAGEAGLGRRIGVNRVQKPGLALAGFVRQVQPDRIQILGATELSYLASLSPQEARHGIETFMAIEPACIIVTKGLDVPVQLFEAAERLGVPLLRTPLRSSAAIQAIHAFNERELAPSASIHGVLMDVLGIGVLLIGKSGVGKSEAALELVMRGYRLVADDVVEVRRTSNNILVGWSAELIKHHMEVRGVGIINIKDMFGVAAVRDEKKIELVVELVRWEEAETADR
;
A
#
# COMPACT_ATOMS: atom_id res chain seq x y z
N MET A 1 -22.21 -10.07 -16.51
CA MET A 1 -23.51 -10.38 -15.86
C MET A 1 -24.32 -9.09 -15.83
N ARG A 2 -25.50 -9.10 -16.46
CA ARG A 2 -26.39 -7.94 -16.53
C ARG A 2 -27.35 -8.00 -15.34
N VAL A 3 -27.48 -6.92 -14.58
CA VAL A 3 -28.51 -6.79 -13.55
C VAL A 3 -29.25 -5.49 -13.80
N ARG A 4 -30.56 -5.58 -13.98
CA ARG A 4 -31.45 -4.42 -14.16
C ARG A 4 -31.63 -3.78 -12.78
N ALA A 5 -31.07 -2.59 -12.58
CA ALA A 5 -31.40 -1.79 -11.40
C ALA A 5 -32.80 -1.20 -11.60
N LEU A 6 -33.67 -1.38 -10.62
CA LEU A 6 -35.08 -0.98 -10.67
C LEU A 6 -35.21 0.54 -10.91
N GLY A 7 -35.95 0.93 -11.96
CA GLY A 7 -36.69 2.20 -11.98
C GLY A 7 -36.33 3.28 -13.00
N ARG A 8 -35.11 3.38 -13.55
CA ARG A 8 -34.72 4.59 -14.35
C ARG A 8 -33.77 4.38 -15.54
N GLY A 9 -33.85 3.27 -16.27
CA GLY A 9 -33.06 3.11 -17.51
C GLY A 9 -31.54 3.17 -17.30
N ILE A 10 -31.05 2.64 -16.18
CA ILE A 10 -29.61 2.52 -15.87
C ILE A 10 -29.21 1.05 -16.03
N GLY A 11 -28.13 0.82 -16.78
CA GLY A 11 -27.49 -0.49 -16.92
C GLY A 11 -26.27 -0.62 -16.01
N LEU A 12 -26.02 -1.84 -15.52
CA LEU A 12 -24.81 -2.18 -14.78
C LEU A 12 -23.89 -3.05 -15.65
N ARG A 13 -22.64 -2.62 -15.82
CA ARG A 13 -21.58 -3.41 -16.44
C ARG A 13 -20.53 -3.77 -15.38
N LEU A 14 -20.39 -5.08 -15.14
CA LEU A 14 -19.32 -5.63 -14.33
C LEU A 14 -18.05 -5.70 -15.18
N LEU A 15 -17.00 -4.98 -14.76
CA LEU A 15 -15.71 -5.05 -15.42
C LEU A 15 -15.02 -6.36 -15.03
N ARG A 16 -15.15 -7.39 -15.88
CA ARG A 16 -14.30 -8.58 -15.81
C ARG A 16 -13.04 -8.37 -16.65
N ARG A 17 -11.92 -8.89 -16.16
CA ARG A 17 -10.67 -8.93 -16.92
C ARG A 17 -10.71 -10.13 -17.87
N GLU A 18 -10.63 -9.89 -19.18
CA GLU A 18 -10.34 -10.95 -20.15
C GLU A 18 -8.85 -11.31 -20.11
N THR A 19 -8.57 -12.59 -20.01
CA THR A 19 -7.24 -13.16 -20.22
C THR A 19 -7.24 -13.87 -21.58
N HIS A 20 -6.74 -13.20 -22.62
CA HIS A 20 -6.31 -13.90 -23.83
C HIS A 20 -4.77 -13.93 -23.86
N PRO A 21 -4.13 -15.11 -23.96
CA PRO A 21 -2.73 -15.18 -24.37
C PRO A 21 -2.64 -14.73 -25.83
N PRO A 22 -1.63 -13.93 -26.23
CA PRO A 22 -1.43 -13.62 -27.63
C PRO A 22 -0.99 -14.90 -28.36
N ASP A 23 -1.73 -15.26 -29.40
CA ASP A 23 -1.33 -16.24 -30.40
C ASP A 23 0.00 -15.77 -31.03
N LEU A 24 1.08 -16.48 -30.69
CA LEU A 24 2.36 -16.33 -31.38
C LEU A 24 2.28 -17.10 -32.70
N HIS A 25 1.96 -16.37 -33.77
CA HIS A 25 2.22 -16.82 -35.13
C HIS A 25 3.72 -17.12 -35.31
N ALA A 26 4.01 -18.38 -35.62
CA ALA A 26 5.31 -18.82 -36.09
C ALA A 26 5.58 -18.27 -37.49
N GLY A 27 6.75 -17.63 -37.67
CA GLY A 27 7.29 -17.27 -38.96
C GLY A 27 8.66 -16.63 -38.82
N GLY A 28 9.71 -17.31 -39.30
CA GLY A 28 11.02 -16.70 -39.51
C GLY A 28 12.22 -17.47 -38.95
N SER A 29 12.65 -18.48 -39.71
CA SER A 29 14.05 -18.82 -40.03
C SER A 29 15.19 -18.34 -39.12
N PHE A 30 16.03 -19.27 -38.63
CA PHE A 30 17.48 -19.23 -38.83
C PHE A 30 18.17 -20.53 -38.36
N GLY A 31 19.01 -21.08 -39.23
CA GLY A 31 20.33 -21.63 -38.88
C GLY A 31 20.39 -22.96 -38.14
N GLY A 32 20.57 -24.05 -38.89
CA GLY A 32 20.79 -25.38 -38.33
C GLY A 32 22.15 -25.55 -37.65
N ARG A 33 22.19 -26.51 -36.71
CA ARG A 33 23.34 -27.37 -36.41
C ARG A 33 22.80 -28.68 -35.83
N ARG A 34 23.15 -29.78 -36.50
CA ARG A 34 22.89 -31.17 -36.08
C ARG A 34 23.85 -31.56 -34.96
N TYR A 35 23.39 -32.33 -33.97
CA TYR A 35 24.11 -33.47 -33.40
C TYR A 35 23.09 -34.51 -32.90
N PRO A 36 23.42 -35.82 -32.94
CA PRO A 36 22.42 -36.90 -33.01
C PRO A 36 22.03 -37.53 -31.68
N SER A 37 20.90 -38.23 -31.78
CA SER A 37 20.20 -39.14 -30.87
C SER A 37 21.03 -40.26 -30.23
N GLN A 38 20.58 -40.67 -29.04
CA GLN A 38 20.52 -42.03 -28.46
C GLN A 38 19.84 -41.88 -27.07
N SER A 39 19.05 -42.78 -26.49
CA SER A 39 18.26 -43.95 -26.87
C SER A 39 17.54 -44.40 -25.57
N SER A 40 16.47 -45.18 -25.71
CA SER A 40 16.00 -46.21 -24.75
C SER A 40 15.09 -45.82 -23.57
N GLY A 41 13.97 -46.55 -23.44
CA GLY A 41 13.36 -46.82 -22.13
C GLY A 41 11.84 -46.96 -22.05
N THR A 42 11.23 -47.90 -22.77
CA THR A 42 9.85 -48.36 -22.56
C THR A 42 9.76 -49.27 -21.32
N ILE A 43 8.84 -49.02 -20.37
CA ILE A 43 8.20 -50.08 -19.55
C ILE A 43 6.73 -49.71 -19.30
N VAL A 44 5.85 -50.69 -19.51
CA VAL A 44 4.38 -50.63 -19.41
C VAL A 44 3.90 -51.30 -18.11
N SER A 45 2.74 -50.86 -17.62
CA SER A 45 1.68 -51.65 -16.94
C SER A 45 1.54 -51.50 -15.40
N PRO A 46 0.34 -51.79 -14.82
CA PRO A 46 -0.43 -50.82 -14.03
C PRO A 46 -0.79 -51.32 -12.62
N LEU A 47 -1.28 -50.46 -11.73
CA LEU A 47 -2.11 -50.90 -10.59
C LEU A 47 -2.95 -49.74 -10.05
N ALA A 48 -4.26 -49.90 -10.23
CA ALA A 48 -5.30 -49.03 -9.70
C ALA A 48 -5.31 -49.04 -8.17
N ARG A 49 -5.31 -47.86 -7.56
CA ARG A 49 -5.83 -47.66 -6.19
C ARG A 49 -6.76 -46.46 -6.19
N ARG A 50 -8.03 -46.75 -5.88
CA ARG A 50 -9.09 -45.79 -5.54
C ARG A 50 -8.62 -44.82 -4.45
N ARG A 51 -8.85 -43.52 -4.64
CA ARG A 51 -8.91 -42.51 -3.58
C ARG A 51 -10.22 -41.73 -3.69
N LEU A 52 -10.86 -41.55 -2.54
CA LEU A 52 -12.05 -40.75 -2.28
C LEU A 52 -11.80 -39.26 -2.60
N PRO A 53 -12.83 -38.48 -2.97
CA PRO A 53 -12.67 -37.09 -3.36
C PRO A 53 -12.41 -36.19 -2.13
N SER A 54 -11.26 -35.51 -2.12
CA SER A 54 -10.95 -34.41 -1.20
C SER A 54 -11.48 -33.08 -1.75
N ALA A 55 -12.25 -32.37 -0.92
CA ALA A 55 -12.75 -31.03 -1.19
C ALA A 55 -11.60 -30.04 -1.50
N SER A 56 -11.75 -29.25 -2.56
CA SER A 56 -10.83 -28.17 -2.93
C SER A 56 -11.39 -26.83 -2.46
N PRO A 57 -10.61 -25.94 -1.82
CA PRO A 57 -11.02 -24.57 -1.59
C PRO A 57 -10.69 -23.74 -2.83
N HIS A 58 -11.69 -23.30 -3.57
CA HIS A 58 -11.52 -22.35 -4.68
C HIS A 58 -11.47 -20.91 -4.16
N GLY A 59 -10.29 -20.45 -3.80
CA GLY A 59 -9.99 -19.03 -3.64
C GLY A 59 -9.76 -18.38 -5.01
N ILE A 60 -10.73 -17.59 -5.49
CA ILE A 60 -10.59 -16.81 -6.73
C ILE A 60 -9.71 -15.60 -6.43
N HIS A 61 -8.41 -15.69 -6.71
CA HIS A 61 -7.50 -14.53 -6.72
C HIS A 61 -7.72 -13.70 -7.98
N GLN A 62 -8.50 -12.62 -7.90
CA GLN A 62 -8.60 -11.63 -8.99
C GLN A 62 -7.41 -10.66 -8.93
N ARG A 63 -6.55 -10.70 -9.96
CA ARG A 63 -5.47 -9.72 -10.18
C ARG A 63 -6.02 -8.51 -10.91
N ILE A 64 -6.19 -7.38 -10.20
CA ILE A 64 -6.49 -6.08 -10.80
C ILE A 64 -5.21 -5.55 -11.47
N PHE A 65 -5.30 -5.23 -12.76
CA PHE A 65 -4.27 -4.51 -13.51
C PHE A 65 -4.87 -3.17 -13.98
N VAL A 66 -4.18 -2.08 -13.69
CA VAL A 66 -4.48 -0.77 -14.28
C VAL A 66 -3.88 -0.77 -15.69
N ARG A 67 -4.71 -0.85 -16.74
CA ARG A 67 -4.29 -0.55 -18.11
C ARG A 67 -4.58 0.91 -18.41
N ASN A 68 -3.58 1.65 -18.90
CA ASN A 68 -3.79 2.91 -19.59
C ASN A 68 -4.48 2.62 -20.92
N HIS A 69 -5.81 2.69 -20.96
CA HIS A 69 -6.56 2.70 -22.22
C HIS A 69 -6.59 4.12 -22.77
N SER A 70 -5.61 4.46 -23.59
CA SER A 70 -5.70 5.59 -24.50
C SER A 70 -6.65 5.23 -25.65
N ARG A 71 -7.95 5.47 -25.42
CA ARG A 71 -9.00 5.88 -26.38
C ARG A 71 -10.37 5.74 -25.69
N GLY A 72 -10.93 6.86 -25.24
CA GLY A 72 -12.32 6.96 -24.77
C GLY A 72 -12.50 7.23 -23.27
N GLY A 73 -12.30 8.49 -22.84
CA GLY A 73 -13.11 9.10 -21.79
C GLY A 73 -12.95 8.66 -20.33
N CYS A 74 -11.79 8.17 -19.90
CA CYS A 74 -11.40 8.23 -18.49
C CYS A 74 -10.34 9.33 -18.35
N GLN A 75 -10.78 10.55 -18.06
CA GLN A 75 -9.84 11.60 -17.67
C GLN A 75 -9.36 11.28 -16.26
N ALA A 76 -8.25 10.53 -16.17
CA ALA A 76 -7.37 10.71 -15.03
C ALA A 76 -7.04 12.20 -15.01
N LEU A 77 -7.51 12.92 -13.99
CA LEU A 77 -7.05 14.27 -13.74
C LEU A 77 -5.56 14.15 -13.48
N ASN A 78 -4.75 14.45 -14.49
CA ASN A 78 -3.37 14.91 -14.31
C ASN A 78 -3.45 16.32 -13.69
N GLY A 79 -4.04 16.40 -12.50
CA GLY A 79 -4.02 17.56 -11.62
C GLY A 79 -2.78 17.39 -10.73
N GLY A 80 -1.83 18.29 -10.91
CA GLY A 80 -0.49 18.25 -10.36
C GLY A 80 -0.42 17.83 -8.89
N GLY A 81 0.39 16.80 -8.65
CA GLY A 81 0.74 16.35 -7.33
C GLY A 81 1.19 14.91 -7.37
N ASN A 82 2.35 14.63 -7.99
CA ASN A 82 3.18 13.56 -7.47
C ASN A 82 3.59 13.98 -6.04
N ARG A 83 2.66 13.84 -5.08
CA ARG A 83 3.00 13.86 -3.66
C ARG A 83 3.63 12.51 -3.34
N SER A 84 4.73 12.21 -4.02
CA SER A 84 5.86 11.61 -3.33
C SER A 84 6.37 12.66 -2.33
N SER A 85 5.55 12.96 -1.31
CA SER A 85 6.00 13.69 -0.15
C SER A 85 7.09 12.81 0.43
N ALA A 86 8.32 13.24 0.25
CA ALA A 86 9.46 12.50 0.75
C ALA A 86 9.22 12.16 2.21
N LEU A 87 9.23 10.87 2.56
CA LEU A 87 9.04 10.47 3.94
C LEU A 87 10.17 11.08 4.76
N THR A 88 9.82 11.83 5.82
CA THR A 88 10.81 12.46 6.71
C THR A 88 10.86 11.72 8.03
N VAL A 89 11.93 11.92 8.80
CA VAL A 89 12.03 11.37 10.15
C VAL A 89 10.89 11.85 11.03
N ARG A 90 10.45 13.11 10.89
CA ARG A 90 9.30 13.66 11.60
C ARG A 90 8.04 12.82 11.41
N SER A 91 7.82 12.24 10.22
CA SER A 91 6.64 11.41 9.93
C SER A 91 6.55 10.18 10.84
N LEU A 92 7.69 9.61 11.27
CA LEU A 92 7.73 8.45 12.17
C LEU A 92 7.21 8.76 13.58
N LEU A 93 7.25 10.03 14.01
CA LEU A 93 6.74 10.46 15.32
C LEU A 93 5.21 10.49 15.38
N SER A 94 4.52 10.36 14.24
CA SER A 94 3.06 10.35 14.22
C SER A 94 2.49 9.13 14.96
N GLU A 95 1.35 9.30 15.62
CA GLU A 95 0.64 8.18 16.28
C GLU A 95 0.32 7.05 15.30
N SER A 96 0.04 7.42 14.05
CA SER A 96 -0.26 6.48 12.96
C SER A 96 0.87 5.52 12.60
N ALA A 97 2.12 5.80 13.02
CA ALA A 97 3.25 4.91 12.87
C ALA A 97 3.27 3.80 13.93
N GLY A 98 2.55 3.95 15.05
CA GLY A 98 2.47 2.96 16.12
C GLY A 98 3.80 2.69 16.84
N LEU A 99 4.82 3.54 16.63
CA LEU A 99 6.17 3.30 17.14
C LEU A 99 6.39 3.78 18.57
N ARG A 100 5.51 4.66 19.10
CA ARG A 100 5.65 5.28 20.43
C ARG A 100 7.05 5.85 20.65
N LEU A 101 7.51 6.63 19.68
CA LEU A 101 8.85 7.21 19.68
C LEU A 101 8.91 8.44 20.58
N VAL A 102 10.02 8.57 21.29
CA VAL A 102 10.41 9.77 22.02
C VAL A 102 11.71 10.28 21.40
N LEU A 103 11.75 11.57 21.08
CA LEU A 103 12.98 12.23 20.65
C LEU A 103 13.89 12.46 21.84
N LEU A 104 15.16 12.06 21.71
CA LEU A 104 16.19 12.25 22.72
C LEU A 104 17.14 13.39 22.34
N ALA A 105 17.61 13.41 21.09
CA ALA A 105 18.58 14.38 20.59
C ALA A 105 18.42 14.60 19.07
N GLY A 106 19.05 15.64 18.54
CA GLY A 106 19.18 15.91 17.12
C GLY A 106 17.89 16.41 16.47
N GLU A 107 17.11 17.23 17.18
CA GLU A 107 15.82 17.76 16.70
C GLU A 107 15.93 18.50 15.36
N ALA A 108 17.02 19.22 15.16
CA ALA A 108 17.31 19.94 13.91
C ALA A 108 17.26 19.03 12.66
N GLY A 109 17.51 17.73 12.82
CA GLY A 109 17.48 16.75 11.74
C GLY A 109 16.13 16.10 11.46
N LEU A 110 15.04 16.46 12.14
CA LEU A 110 13.74 15.80 11.92
C LEU A 110 13.22 15.92 10.48
N GLY A 111 13.71 16.91 9.71
CA GLY A 111 13.43 17.07 8.29
C GLY A 111 14.23 16.15 7.36
N ARG A 112 15.19 15.35 7.86
CA ARG A 112 15.97 14.40 7.07
C ARG A 112 15.05 13.40 6.37
N ARG A 113 15.38 13.05 5.12
CA ARG A 113 14.57 12.16 4.27
C ARG A 113 14.93 10.70 4.55
N ILE A 114 13.92 9.84 4.57
CA ILE A 114 14.05 8.39 4.62
C ILE A 114 13.92 7.89 3.18
N GLY A 115 15.06 7.52 2.58
CA GLY A 115 15.13 7.19 1.15
C GLY A 115 14.63 5.79 0.82
N VAL A 116 14.72 4.86 1.77
CA VAL A 116 14.44 3.44 1.54
C VAL A 116 13.60 2.88 2.68
N ASN A 117 12.57 2.09 2.32
CA ASN A 117 11.74 1.34 3.26
C ASN A 117 12.46 0.13 3.90
N ARG A 118 13.75 0.25 4.19
CA ARG A 118 14.53 -0.83 4.81
C ARG A 118 15.27 -0.31 6.01
N VAL A 119 14.98 -0.93 7.13
CA VAL A 119 15.68 -0.69 8.39
C VAL A 119 17.01 -1.45 8.38
N GLN A 120 18.04 -0.86 8.98
CA GLN A 120 19.36 -1.46 9.11
C GLN A 120 19.76 -1.57 10.57
N LYS A 121 20.40 -2.69 10.95
CA LYS A 121 21.05 -2.85 12.26
C LYS A 121 22.56 -2.72 12.07
N PRO A 122 23.21 -1.69 12.61
CA PRO A 122 24.59 -1.34 12.30
C PRO A 122 25.60 -2.07 13.21
N GLY A 123 25.43 -3.37 13.47
CA GLY A 123 26.27 -4.12 14.42
C GLY A 123 27.78 -4.04 14.13
N LEU A 124 28.19 -4.34 12.88
CA LEU A 124 29.59 -4.23 12.45
C LEU A 124 30.06 -2.77 12.28
N ALA A 125 29.14 -1.83 12.08
CA ALA A 125 29.49 -0.42 11.91
C ALA A 125 30.05 0.18 13.19
N LEU A 126 29.51 -0.23 14.34
CA LEU A 126 30.00 0.16 15.66
C LEU A 126 31.39 -0.40 15.96
N ALA A 127 31.82 -1.45 15.24
CA ALA A 127 33.19 -1.97 15.27
C ALA A 127 34.11 -1.30 14.23
N GLY A 128 33.65 -0.23 13.55
CA GLY A 128 34.41 0.55 12.56
C GLY A 128 34.20 0.13 11.10
N PHE A 129 33.43 -0.94 10.82
CA PHE A 129 33.17 -1.37 9.44
C PHE A 129 31.88 -0.74 8.87
N VAL A 130 32.00 0.48 8.35
CA VAL A 130 30.84 1.29 7.88
C VAL A 130 30.49 1.14 6.39
N ARG A 131 31.30 0.43 5.59
CA ARG A 131 31.14 0.36 4.11
C ARG A 131 29.78 -0.16 3.64
N GLN A 132 29.08 -0.93 4.46
CA GLN A 132 27.77 -1.50 4.14
C GLN A 132 26.60 -0.70 4.74
N VAL A 133 26.88 0.37 5.49
CA VAL A 133 25.84 1.20 6.09
C VAL A 133 25.34 2.20 5.07
N GLN A 134 24.03 2.22 4.88
CA GLN A 134 23.40 3.18 3.99
C GLN A 134 22.82 4.33 4.82
N PRO A 135 23.26 5.58 4.58
CA PRO A 135 22.92 6.71 5.44
C PRO A 135 21.45 7.12 5.30
N ASP A 136 20.81 6.85 4.17
CA ASP A 136 19.39 7.13 3.92
C ASP A 136 18.41 6.13 4.58
N ARG A 137 18.93 5.16 5.34
CA ARG A 137 18.14 4.17 6.09
C ARG A 137 18.05 4.50 7.56
N ILE A 138 16.91 4.12 8.14
CA ILE A 138 16.68 4.12 9.59
C ILE A 138 17.62 3.08 10.23
N GLN A 139 18.42 3.51 11.21
CA GLN A 139 19.34 2.64 11.94
C GLN A 139 18.70 2.21 13.26
N ILE A 140 18.64 0.90 13.55
CA ILE A 140 18.13 0.35 14.81
C ILE A 140 19.29 -0.09 15.70
N LEU A 141 19.34 0.45 16.91
CA LEU A 141 20.19 -0.05 17.98
C LEU A 141 19.34 -0.85 18.97
N GLY A 142 19.66 -2.12 19.13
CA GLY A 142 19.04 -3.02 20.09
C GLY A 142 19.99 -3.39 21.22
N ALA A 143 19.58 -4.41 21.97
CA ALA A 143 20.38 -4.92 23.08
C ALA A 143 21.76 -5.39 22.63
N THR A 144 21.88 -6.07 21.48
CA THR A 144 23.16 -6.56 20.97
C THR A 144 24.14 -5.43 20.69
N GLU A 145 23.70 -4.39 19.99
CA GLU A 145 24.53 -3.24 19.64
C GLU A 145 24.97 -2.45 20.88
N LEU A 146 24.03 -2.20 21.81
CA LEU A 146 24.35 -1.45 23.03
C LEU A 146 25.19 -2.26 24.02
N SER A 147 24.95 -3.57 24.16
CA SER A 147 25.79 -4.45 24.97
C SER A 147 27.21 -4.57 24.40
N TYR A 148 27.36 -4.57 23.07
CA TYR A 148 28.68 -4.52 22.45
C TYR A 148 29.40 -3.21 22.82
N LEU A 149 28.77 -2.05 22.65
CA LEU A 149 29.37 -0.77 23.05
C LEU A 149 29.73 -0.72 24.54
N ALA A 150 28.89 -1.31 25.41
CA ALA A 150 29.16 -1.39 26.84
C ALA A 150 30.30 -2.35 27.21
N SER A 151 30.66 -3.29 26.32
CA SER A 151 31.76 -4.23 26.52
C SER A 151 33.14 -3.65 26.15
N LEU A 152 33.18 -2.52 25.45
CA LEU A 152 34.39 -1.86 25.00
C LEU A 152 34.93 -0.87 26.05
N SER A 153 36.19 -0.48 25.93
CA SER A 153 36.70 0.66 26.68
C SER A 153 35.98 1.97 26.25
N PRO A 154 35.91 3.00 27.11
CA PRO A 154 35.26 4.26 26.76
C PRO A 154 35.83 4.93 25.50
N GLN A 155 37.12 4.72 25.21
CA GLN A 155 37.82 5.26 24.04
C GLN A 155 37.43 4.53 22.75
N GLU A 156 37.39 3.20 22.79
CA GLU A 156 36.96 2.36 21.66
C GLU A 156 35.48 2.57 21.34
N ALA A 157 34.62 2.61 22.36
CA ALA A 157 33.20 2.88 22.18
C ALA A 157 32.98 4.26 21.53
N ARG A 158 33.70 5.28 21.99
CA ARG A 158 33.65 6.62 21.38
C ARG A 158 34.12 6.58 19.93
N HIS A 159 35.22 5.91 19.63
CA HIS A 159 35.72 5.80 18.25
C HIS A 159 34.72 5.10 17.31
N GLY A 160 34.11 4.01 17.77
CA GLY A 160 33.09 3.28 17.03
C GLY A 160 31.84 4.13 16.76
N ILE A 161 31.38 4.88 17.77
CA ILE A 161 30.26 5.82 17.66
C ILE A 161 30.60 6.94 16.67
N GLU A 162 31.73 7.61 16.79
CA GLU A 162 32.11 8.70 15.88
C GLU A 162 32.22 8.20 14.43
N THR A 163 32.80 7.02 14.23
CA THR A 163 32.89 6.39 12.89
C THR A 163 31.51 6.10 12.31
N PHE A 164 30.59 5.57 13.13
CA PHE A 164 29.20 5.33 12.74
C PHE A 164 28.38 6.62 12.57
N MET A 165 28.71 7.70 13.26
CA MET A 165 28.01 8.98 13.14
C MET A 165 28.50 9.81 11.95
N ALA A 166 29.77 9.62 11.54
CA ALA A 166 30.37 10.30 10.40
C ALA A 166 29.74 9.94 9.04
N ILE A 167 28.99 8.85 8.96
CA ILE A 167 28.18 8.53 7.77
C ILE A 167 26.87 9.33 7.72
N GLU A 168 26.54 10.09 8.77
CA GLU A 168 25.32 10.91 8.88
C GLU A 168 24.01 10.13 8.60
N PRO A 169 23.66 9.15 9.45
CA PRO A 169 22.45 8.37 9.24
C PRO A 169 21.19 9.26 9.31
N ALA A 170 20.16 8.89 8.56
CA ALA A 170 18.90 9.64 8.48
C ALA A 170 18.26 9.78 9.86
N CYS A 171 18.23 8.69 10.63
CA CYS A 171 17.95 8.69 12.06
C CYS A 171 18.42 7.39 12.72
N ILE A 172 18.48 7.42 14.05
CA ILE A 172 18.80 6.28 14.90
C ILE A 172 17.63 6.04 15.85
N ILE A 173 17.18 4.78 15.94
CA ILE A 173 16.12 4.36 16.85
C ILE A 173 16.67 3.32 17.82
N VAL A 174 16.66 3.67 19.11
CA VAL A 174 16.99 2.77 20.21
C VAL A 174 15.74 2.03 20.67
N THR A 175 15.82 0.70 20.68
CA THR A 175 14.67 -0.17 20.95
C THR A 175 14.65 -0.68 22.40
N LYS A 176 13.52 -1.28 22.81
CA LYS A 176 13.26 -1.83 24.16
C LYS A 176 13.35 -0.80 25.30
N GLY A 177 13.29 0.49 24.99
CA GLY A 177 13.44 1.55 25.99
C GLY A 177 14.83 1.60 26.64
N LEU A 178 15.84 1.01 26.00
CA LEU A 178 17.19 0.96 26.55
C LEU A 178 17.79 2.37 26.67
N ASP A 179 18.68 2.52 27.66
CA ASP A 179 19.43 3.74 27.85
C ASP A 179 20.46 3.93 26.75
N VAL A 180 20.71 5.20 26.43
CA VAL A 180 21.62 5.59 25.36
C VAL A 180 22.95 6.03 25.96
N PRO A 181 24.10 5.52 25.46
CA PRO A 181 25.40 6.02 25.87
C PRO A 181 25.53 7.53 25.64
N VAL A 182 26.10 8.25 26.61
CA VAL A 182 26.24 9.71 26.56
C VAL A 182 26.97 10.17 25.29
N GLN A 183 27.96 9.41 24.83
CA GLN A 183 28.73 9.71 23.63
C GLN A 183 27.85 9.67 22.36
N LEU A 184 26.88 8.76 22.30
CA LEU A 184 25.95 8.69 21.17
C LEU A 184 24.95 9.85 21.20
N PHE A 185 24.47 10.21 22.39
CA PHE A 185 23.60 11.37 22.59
C PHE A 185 24.30 12.66 22.14
N GLU A 186 25.51 12.92 22.64
CA GLU A 186 26.30 14.11 22.32
C GLU A 186 26.61 14.19 20.81
N ALA A 187 26.98 13.07 20.18
CA ALA A 187 27.26 13.02 18.75
C ALA A 187 25.99 13.28 17.92
N ALA A 188 24.85 12.71 18.33
CA ALA A 188 23.56 12.92 17.68
C ALA A 188 23.11 14.37 17.73
N GLU A 189 23.23 15.02 18.89
CA GLU A 189 22.90 16.43 19.06
C GLU A 189 23.80 17.31 18.20
N ARG A 190 25.13 17.10 18.29
CA ARG A 190 26.13 17.88 17.56
C ARG A 190 25.96 17.82 16.04
N LEU A 191 25.63 16.66 15.48
CA LEU A 191 25.47 16.45 14.04
C LEU A 191 24.02 16.66 13.56
N GLY A 192 23.12 17.02 14.48
CA GLY A 192 21.69 17.12 14.21
C GLY A 192 21.09 15.82 13.67
N VAL A 193 21.61 14.66 14.07
CA VAL A 193 21.08 13.35 13.66
C VAL A 193 19.98 12.95 14.65
N PRO A 194 18.72 12.77 14.21
CA PRO A 194 17.65 12.43 15.14
C PRO A 194 17.93 11.10 15.84
N LEU A 195 18.00 11.16 17.16
CA LEU A 195 18.12 10.03 18.05
C LEU A 195 16.79 9.83 18.76
N LEU A 196 16.15 8.70 18.50
CA LEU A 196 14.81 8.38 18.94
C LEU A 196 14.86 7.13 19.83
N ARG A 197 13.91 7.01 20.75
CA ARG A 197 13.74 5.82 21.61
C ARG A 197 12.32 5.30 21.53
N THR A 198 12.18 3.98 21.46
CA THR A 198 10.89 3.27 21.53
C THR A 198 10.92 2.18 22.60
N PRO A 199 9.83 1.98 23.37
CA PRO A 199 9.71 0.83 24.27
C PRO A 199 9.55 -0.50 23.52
N LEU A 200 9.30 -0.49 22.21
CA LEU A 200 9.08 -1.69 21.42
C LEU A 200 10.35 -2.55 21.30
N ARG A 201 10.17 -3.88 21.30
CA ARG A 201 11.24 -4.82 20.92
C ARG A 201 11.65 -4.57 19.47
N SER A 202 12.91 -4.83 19.12
CA SER A 202 13.45 -4.51 17.80
C SER A 202 12.67 -5.13 16.64
N SER A 203 12.18 -6.37 16.77
CA SER A 203 11.33 -7.00 15.75
C SER A 203 10.01 -6.25 15.55
N ALA A 204 9.35 -5.86 16.63
CA ALA A 204 8.09 -5.12 16.57
C ALA A 204 8.28 -3.71 16.00
N ALA A 205 9.35 -3.01 16.40
CA ALA A 205 9.69 -1.71 15.84
C ALA A 205 9.96 -1.79 14.33
N ILE A 206 10.74 -2.79 13.89
CA ILE A 206 11.03 -3.03 12.47
C ILE A 206 9.73 -3.30 11.68
N GLN A 207 8.84 -4.15 12.19
CA GLN A 207 7.56 -4.44 11.55
C GLN A 207 6.68 -3.19 11.44
N ALA A 208 6.58 -2.39 12.50
CA ALA A 208 5.80 -1.15 12.50
C ALA A 208 6.37 -0.10 11.54
N ILE A 209 7.70 0.06 11.48
CA ILE A 209 8.37 0.93 10.50
C ILE A 209 8.05 0.48 9.07
N HIS A 210 8.17 -0.82 8.78
CA HIS A 210 7.87 -1.35 7.45
C HIS A 210 6.41 -1.10 7.07
N ALA A 211 5.46 -1.42 7.96
CA ALA A 211 4.04 -1.19 7.71
C ALA A 211 3.72 0.30 7.47
N PHE A 212 4.31 1.19 8.28
CA PHE A 212 4.15 2.63 8.12
C PHE A 212 4.70 3.12 6.79
N ASN A 213 5.96 2.84 6.50
CA ASN A 213 6.62 3.24 5.27
C ASN A 213 5.92 2.65 4.03
N GLU A 214 5.45 1.40 4.08
CA GLU A 214 4.67 0.80 2.98
C GLU A 214 3.38 1.57 2.72
N ARG A 215 2.72 2.04 3.78
CA ARG A 215 1.48 2.82 3.67
C ARG A 215 1.74 4.22 3.10
N GLU A 216 2.78 4.89 3.58
CA GLU A 216 3.10 6.27 3.18
C GLU A 216 3.77 6.36 1.80
N LEU A 217 4.53 5.34 1.41
CA LEU A 217 5.19 5.26 0.10
C LEU A 217 4.38 4.46 -0.93
N ALA A 218 3.18 3.98 -0.57
CA ALA A 218 2.31 3.25 -1.48
C ALA A 218 1.95 4.12 -2.69
N PRO A 219 2.04 3.58 -3.93
CA PRO A 219 1.52 4.26 -5.11
C PRO A 219 0.04 4.62 -4.90
N SER A 220 -0.29 5.89 -5.11
CA SER A 220 -1.64 6.42 -4.95
C SER A 220 -2.14 7.10 -6.23
N ALA A 221 -3.46 7.15 -6.37
CA ALA A 221 -4.16 7.82 -7.46
C ALA A 221 -5.55 8.26 -7.00
N SER A 222 -6.05 9.35 -7.56
CA SER A 222 -7.41 9.82 -7.33
C SER A 222 -8.31 9.37 -8.50
N ILE A 223 -9.48 8.80 -8.19
CA ILE A 223 -10.44 8.28 -9.16
C ILE A 223 -11.77 8.98 -8.96
N HIS A 224 -12.38 9.45 -10.06
CA HIS A 224 -13.75 9.97 -9.99
C HIS A 224 -14.76 8.82 -9.92
N GLY A 225 -15.61 8.80 -8.90
CA GLY A 225 -16.54 7.72 -8.64
C GLY A 225 -17.10 7.75 -7.22
N VAL A 226 -17.81 6.69 -6.85
CA VAL A 226 -18.39 6.55 -5.50
C VAL A 226 -17.96 5.21 -4.92
N LEU A 227 -17.33 5.23 -3.75
CA LEU A 227 -16.89 4.02 -3.06
C LEU A 227 -17.84 3.73 -1.89
N MET A 228 -18.31 2.48 -1.82
CA MET A 228 -19.26 2.04 -0.81
C MET A 228 -18.87 0.70 -0.17
N ASP A 229 -19.31 0.47 1.06
CA ASP A 229 -19.28 -0.82 1.75
C ASP A 229 -20.68 -1.45 1.69
N VAL A 230 -20.84 -2.41 0.77
CA VAL A 230 -22.11 -3.11 0.52
C VAL A 230 -21.95 -4.54 0.98
N LEU A 231 -22.65 -4.92 2.05
CA LEU A 231 -22.58 -6.26 2.67
C LEU A 231 -21.14 -6.71 2.99
N GLY A 232 -20.25 -5.77 3.35
CA GLY A 232 -18.86 -6.07 3.64
C GLY A 232 -17.95 -6.08 2.41
N ILE A 233 -18.49 -5.93 1.20
CA ILE A 233 -17.73 -5.85 -0.06
C ILE A 233 -17.52 -4.38 -0.42
N GLY A 234 -16.28 -3.99 -0.72
CA GLY A 234 -16.01 -2.65 -1.22
C GLY A 234 -16.33 -2.52 -2.72
N VAL A 235 -17.33 -1.70 -3.04
CA VAL A 235 -17.85 -1.48 -4.39
C VAL A 235 -17.52 -0.07 -4.84
N LEU A 236 -16.72 0.05 -5.90
CA LEU A 236 -16.43 1.31 -6.59
C LEU A 236 -17.39 1.47 -7.78
N LEU A 237 -18.29 2.45 -7.69
CA LEU A 237 -19.19 2.87 -8.75
C LEU A 237 -18.48 3.90 -9.63
N ILE A 238 -18.32 3.58 -10.91
CA ILE A 238 -17.78 4.50 -11.92
C ILE A 238 -18.80 4.73 -13.03
N GLY A 239 -18.59 5.74 -13.85
CA GLY A 239 -19.48 6.06 -14.96
C GLY A 239 -19.46 7.54 -15.29
N LYS A 240 -20.05 7.89 -16.43
CA LYS A 240 -20.13 9.27 -16.94
C LYS A 240 -20.73 10.22 -15.90
N SER A 241 -20.34 11.50 -15.95
CA SER A 241 -20.96 12.51 -15.09
C SER A 241 -22.47 12.58 -15.33
N GLY A 242 -23.26 12.70 -14.26
CA GLY A 242 -24.71 12.74 -14.32
C GLY A 242 -25.42 11.42 -14.67
N VAL A 243 -24.72 10.28 -14.70
CA VAL A 243 -25.36 8.95 -14.89
C VAL A 243 -26.18 8.47 -13.68
N GLY A 244 -26.06 9.16 -12.54
CA GLY A 244 -26.78 8.82 -11.31
C GLY A 244 -25.96 8.08 -10.25
N LYS A 245 -24.63 8.26 -10.20
CA LYS A 245 -23.75 7.53 -9.27
C LYS A 245 -24.07 7.87 -7.80
N SER A 246 -24.15 9.17 -7.49
CA SER A 246 -24.39 9.67 -6.14
C SER A 246 -25.83 9.38 -5.70
N GLU A 247 -26.80 9.47 -6.60
CA GLU A 247 -28.20 9.10 -6.35
C GLU A 247 -28.36 7.60 -6.05
N ALA A 248 -27.71 6.73 -6.84
CA ALA A 248 -27.71 5.30 -6.58
C ALA A 248 -27.02 4.96 -5.25
N ALA A 249 -25.94 5.67 -4.92
CA ALA A 249 -25.25 5.51 -3.66
C ALA A 249 -26.10 5.97 -2.46
N LEU A 250 -26.80 7.10 -2.58
CA LEU A 250 -27.72 7.57 -1.55
C LEU A 250 -28.83 6.54 -1.28
N GLU A 251 -29.40 5.94 -2.33
CA GLU A 251 -30.42 4.89 -2.16
C GLU A 251 -29.86 3.67 -1.42
N LEU A 252 -28.61 3.29 -1.69
CA LEU A 252 -27.94 2.23 -0.94
C LEU A 252 -27.67 2.61 0.52
N VAL A 253 -27.31 3.87 0.80
CA VAL A 253 -27.18 4.38 2.17
C VAL A 253 -28.52 4.31 2.91
N MET A 254 -29.61 4.74 2.28
CA MET A 254 -30.96 4.66 2.86
C MET A 254 -31.39 3.21 3.17
N ARG A 255 -30.82 2.23 2.46
CA ARG A 255 -31.02 0.79 2.72
C ARG A 255 -30.07 0.21 3.78
N GLY A 256 -29.26 1.06 4.44
CA GLY A 256 -28.36 0.67 5.53
C GLY A 256 -26.93 0.30 5.10
N TYR A 257 -26.57 0.49 3.83
CA TYR A 257 -25.18 0.37 3.40
C TYR A 257 -24.37 1.62 3.73
N ARG A 258 -23.04 1.54 3.60
CA ARG A 258 -22.16 2.60 4.10
C ARG A 258 -21.44 3.31 2.96
N LEU A 259 -21.45 4.64 3.01
CA LEU A 259 -20.63 5.47 2.15
C LEU A 259 -19.18 5.47 2.64
N VAL A 260 -18.23 5.33 1.72
CA VAL A 260 -16.81 5.55 2.00
C VAL A 260 -16.37 6.89 1.42
N ALA A 261 -16.69 7.14 0.14
CA ALA A 261 -16.34 8.36 -0.57
C ALA A 261 -17.33 8.61 -1.72
N ASP A 262 -17.63 9.88 -1.99
CA ASP A 262 -18.39 10.34 -3.17
C ASP A 262 -17.55 11.33 -3.97
N ASP A 263 -17.81 11.43 -5.27
CA ASP A 263 -17.10 12.23 -6.27
C ASP A 263 -15.61 11.89 -6.48
N VAL A 264 -14.75 12.12 -5.48
CA VAL A 264 -13.30 11.86 -5.54
C VAL A 264 -12.93 10.78 -4.54
N VAL A 265 -12.47 9.64 -5.06
CA VAL A 265 -11.96 8.50 -4.30
C VAL A 265 -10.43 8.51 -4.39
N GLU A 266 -9.77 8.75 -3.27
CA GLU A 266 -8.34 8.53 -3.16
C GLU A 266 -8.08 7.03 -3.02
N VAL A 267 -7.16 6.49 -3.81
CA VAL A 267 -6.85 5.06 -3.85
C VAL A 267 -5.36 4.86 -3.66
N ARG A 268 -4.98 3.91 -2.80
CA ARG A 268 -3.60 3.43 -2.68
C ARG A 268 -3.51 1.96 -3.01
N ARG A 269 -2.39 1.56 -3.60
CA ARG A 269 -2.04 0.17 -3.84
C ARG A 269 -1.02 -0.30 -2.81
N THR A 270 -1.39 -1.28 -1.99
CA THR A 270 -0.48 -1.89 -1.03
C THR A 270 0.50 -2.86 -1.73
N SER A 271 1.56 -3.23 -1.02
CA SER A 271 2.58 -4.22 -1.45
C SER A 271 1.98 -5.55 -1.90
N ASN A 272 0.89 -5.99 -1.26
CA ASN A 272 0.16 -7.22 -1.58
C ASN A 272 -0.83 -7.07 -2.75
N ASN A 273 -0.70 -6.02 -3.56
CA ASN A 273 -1.59 -5.72 -4.69
C ASN A 273 -3.06 -5.51 -4.28
N ILE A 274 -3.29 -5.05 -3.05
CA ILE A 274 -4.64 -4.72 -2.56
C ILE A 274 -4.87 -3.23 -2.79
N LEU A 275 -6.02 -2.88 -3.36
CA LEU A 275 -6.46 -1.50 -3.50
C LEU A 275 -7.31 -1.11 -2.29
N VAL A 276 -6.96 -0.01 -1.66
CA VAL A 276 -7.73 0.58 -0.55
C VAL A 276 -8.10 2.00 -0.96
N GLY A 277 -9.39 2.33 -0.86
CA GLY A 277 -9.90 3.65 -1.17
C GLY A 277 -10.48 4.37 0.05
N TRP A 278 -10.42 5.69 0.04
CA TRP A 278 -10.96 6.59 1.05
C TRP A 278 -11.42 7.90 0.42
N SER A 279 -12.13 8.73 1.20
CA SER A 279 -12.56 10.06 0.76
C SER A 279 -11.47 11.09 0.98
N ALA A 280 -11.32 12.05 0.07
CA ALA A 280 -10.46 13.21 0.30
C ALA A 280 -10.96 13.99 1.53
N GLU A 281 -10.03 14.42 2.40
CA GLU A 281 -10.36 15.00 3.72
C GLU A 281 -11.34 16.17 3.64
N LEU A 282 -11.23 17.00 2.59
CA LEU A 282 -12.07 18.19 2.39
C LEU A 282 -13.55 17.86 2.18
N ILE A 283 -13.86 16.74 1.52
CA ILE A 283 -15.23 16.33 1.15
C ILE A 283 -15.69 15.11 1.93
N LYS A 284 -15.00 14.79 3.03
CA LYS A 284 -15.25 13.61 3.83
C LYS A 284 -16.70 13.56 4.30
N HIS A 285 -17.37 12.44 4.06
CA HIS A 285 -18.79 12.19 4.36
C HIS A 285 -19.81 13.09 3.66
N HIS A 286 -19.38 14.02 2.81
CA HIS A 286 -20.27 14.85 2.03
C HIS A 286 -20.62 14.15 0.72
N MET A 287 -21.81 14.45 0.21
CA MET A 287 -22.32 13.97 -1.07
C MET A 287 -23.09 15.11 -1.74
N GLU A 288 -22.87 15.33 -3.03
CA GLU A 288 -23.67 16.28 -3.81
C GLU A 288 -24.83 15.53 -4.49
N VAL A 289 -26.06 15.94 -4.20
CA VAL A 289 -27.25 15.36 -4.81
C VAL A 289 -28.02 16.44 -5.55
N ARG A 290 -28.26 16.22 -6.84
CA ARG A 290 -28.98 17.20 -7.67
C ARG A 290 -30.39 17.44 -7.13
N GLY A 291 -30.74 18.72 -6.98
CA GLY A 291 -32.04 19.13 -6.44
C GLY A 291 -32.12 19.16 -4.91
N VAL A 292 -31.11 18.64 -4.20
CA VAL A 292 -30.99 18.72 -2.73
C VAL A 292 -29.82 19.62 -2.33
N GLY A 293 -28.71 19.56 -3.07
CA GLY A 293 -27.46 20.23 -2.74
C GLY A 293 -26.47 19.29 -2.06
N ILE A 294 -25.48 19.86 -1.37
CA ILE A 294 -24.48 19.09 -0.62
C ILE A 294 -25.09 18.66 0.72
N ILE A 295 -25.03 17.37 1.00
CA ILE A 295 -25.52 16.77 2.25
C ILE A 295 -24.39 16.08 2.99
N ASN A 296 -24.48 16.00 4.32
CA ASN A 296 -23.57 15.24 5.16
C ASN A 296 -24.22 13.91 5.56
N ILE A 297 -23.69 12.81 5.04
CA ILE A 297 -24.24 11.47 5.26
C ILE A 297 -24.12 11.02 6.72
N LYS A 298 -23.03 11.39 7.40
CA LYS A 298 -22.81 11.03 8.80
C LYS A 298 -23.83 11.73 9.70
N ASP A 299 -24.14 12.99 9.44
CA ASP A 299 -25.08 13.76 10.27
C ASP A 299 -26.52 13.31 10.05
N MET A 300 -26.88 12.94 8.82
CA MET A 300 -28.23 12.51 8.48
C MET A 300 -28.54 11.06 8.84
N PHE A 301 -27.60 10.14 8.62
CA PHE A 301 -27.82 8.69 8.77
C PHE A 301 -26.98 8.05 9.89
N GLY A 302 -26.20 8.86 10.60
CA GLY A 302 -25.38 8.45 11.73
C GLY A 302 -24.03 7.85 11.34
N VAL A 303 -23.18 7.64 12.35
CA VAL A 303 -21.81 7.12 12.19
C VAL A 303 -21.77 5.71 11.56
N ALA A 304 -22.86 4.94 11.67
CA ALA A 304 -22.95 3.60 11.10
C ALA A 304 -23.09 3.61 9.56
N ALA A 305 -23.54 4.71 8.98
CA ALA A 305 -23.75 4.89 7.54
C ALA A 305 -22.48 5.30 6.78
N VAL A 306 -21.36 5.49 7.49
CA VAL A 306 -20.08 5.89 6.89
C VAL A 306 -18.92 4.98 7.29
N ARG A 307 -17.89 4.98 6.45
CA ARG A 307 -16.60 4.33 6.67
C ARG A 307 -15.48 5.23 6.20
N ASP A 308 -14.37 5.29 6.93
CA ASP A 308 -13.24 6.14 6.57
C ASP A 308 -12.46 5.57 5.37
N GLU A 309 -12.25 4.25 5.35
CA GLU A 309 -11.58 3.56 4.25
C GLU A 309 -12.19 2.18 3.99
N LYS A 310 -12.02 1.68 2.77
CA LYS A 310 -12.48 0.34 2.37
C LYS A 310 -11.59 -0.24 1.27
N LYS A 311 -11.30 -1.53 1.37
CA LYS A 311 -10.69 -2.32 0.29
C LYS A 311 -11.62 -2.32 -0.93
N ILE A 312 -11.10 -2.01 -2.11
CA ILE A 312 -11.86 -2.08 -3.37
C ILE A 312 -11.81 -3.51 -3.90
N GLU A 313 -12.97 -4.14 -4.01
CA GLU A 313 -13.11 -5.54 -4.41
C GLU A 313 -13.93 -5.72 -5.68
N LEU A 314 -14.84 -4.77 -5.94
CA LEU A 314 -15.70 -4.77 -7.11
C LEU A 314 -15.70 -3.38 -7.75
N VAL A 315 -15.58 -3.33 -9.08
CA VAL A 315 -15.80 -2.11 -9.87
C VAL A 315 -17.05 -2.32 -10.72
N VAL A 316 -17.99 -1.39 -10.58
CA VAL A 316 -19.26 -1.41 -11.30
C VAL A 316 -19.35 -0.14 -12.13
N GLU A 317 -19.46 -0.31 -13.44
CA GLU A 317 -19.68 0.80 -14.35
C GLU A 317 -21.18 1.02 -14.55
N LEU A 318 -21.66 2.21 -14.20
CA LEU A 318 -23.00 2.68 -14.49
C LEU A 318 -23.00 3.28 -15.90
N VAL A 319 -23.83 2.72 -16.76
CA VAL A 319 -24.03 3.16 -18.14
C VAL A 319 -25.50 3.48 -18.37
N ARG A 320 -25.79 4.33 -19.35
CA ARG A 320 -27.17 4.49 -19.82
C ARG A 320 -27.67 3.19 -20.44
N TRP A 321 -28.97 2.92 -20.34
CA TRP A 321 -29.55 1.67 -20.83
C TRP A 321 -29.25 1.42 -22.30
N GLU A 322 -29.31 2.44 -23.16
CA GLU A 322 -29.05 2.27 -24.59
C GLU A 322 -27.60 1.81 -24.87
N GLU A 323 -26.66 2.22 -24.01
CA GLU A 323 -25.24 1.83 -24.08
C GLU A 323 -25.01 0.42 -23.51
N ALA A 324 -25.91 -0.07 -22.66
CA ALA A 324 -25.83 -1.43 -22.11
C ALA A 324 -26.26 -2.50 -23.14
N GLU A 325 -27.12 -2.17 -24.10
CA GLU A 325 -27.64 -3.12 -25.09
C GLU A 325 -26.58 -3.63 -26.07
N THR A 326 -25.53 -2.85 -26.32
CA THR A 326 -24.40 -3.19 -27.20
C THR A 326 -23.24 -3.91 -26.49
N ALA A 327 -23.33 -4.11 -25.17
CA ALA A 327 -22.35 -4.87 -24.37
C ALA A 327 -22.53 -6.38 -24.56
N ASP A 328 -21.46 -7.18 -24.54
CA ASP A 328 -21.47 -8.64 -24.81
C ASP A 328 -22.69 -9.43 -24.28
N ARG A 329 -23.16 -10.34 -25.14
CA ARG A 329 -24.17 -11.37 -24.86
C ARG A 329 -23.57 -12.53 -24.09
#